data_AF-W4SCR5-F1
#
_entry.id   AF-W4SCR5-F1
#
_cell.length_a   1.000
_cell.length_b   1.000
_cell.length_c   1.000
_cell.angle_alpha   90.00
_cell.angle_beta   90.00
_cell.angle_gamma   90.00
#
_symmetry.space_group_name_H-M   'P 1'
#
loop_
_entity.id
_entity.type
_entity.pdbx_description
1 polymer ?
#
loop_
_entity_poly.entity_id
_entity_poly.type
_entity_poly.pdbx_seq_one_letter_code
_entity_poly.pdbx_strand_id
1 'polypeptide(L)'
;MLQASGVQCADANMAKGCTAGNVDAGDFYDVELSPACGDAGLFAGVAQANGVDALDAVPTTGSRAVARARLAQGQLVCIQAIGRAGQNPLYYYVIAIPADSVAGCKNNPACGTYGDRPIQRLKSATGESCHAAAPGQYVGDCAQGWVGADALDVFSNGI
;
A
#
# COMPACT_ATOMS: atom_id res chain seq x y z
N MET A 1 -5.89 -9.75 -2.19
CA MET A 1 -4.63 -10.38 -1.76
C MET A 1 -4.12 -9.59 -0.55
N LEU A 2 -4.58 -9.95 0.65
CA LEU A 2 -4.19 -9.32 1.93
C LEU A 2 -3.37 -10.27 2.81
N GLN A 3 -3.16 -11.52 2.38
CA GLN A 3 -2.32 -12.47 3.10
C GLN A 3 -0.84 -12.04 3.14
N ALA A 4 -0.38 -11.27 2.15
CA ALA A 4 1.02 -10.82 2.06
C ALA A 4 1.35 -9.66 3.02
N SER A 5 0.34 -9.00 3.61
CA SER A 5 0.54 -7.87 4.53
C SER A 5 0.70 -8.29 5.99
N GLY A 6 0.51 -9.58 6.31
CA GLY A 6 0.52 -10.06 7.70
C GLY A 6 -0.69 -9.57 8.52
N VAL A 7 -1.72 -9.03 7.88
CA VAL A 7 -2.97 -8.64 8.55
C VAL A 7 -3.75 -9.87 8.95
N GLN A 8 -4.23 -9.87 10.19
CA GLN A 8 -5.11 -10.89 10.74
C GLN A 8 -6.40 -10.23 11.20
N CYS A 9 -7.55 -10.76 10.80
CA CYS A 9 -8.86 -10.25 11.20
C CYS A 9 -9.60 -11.28 12.05
N ALA A 10 -10.21 -10.83 13.15
CA ALA A 10 -11.07 -11.67 13.98
C ALA A 10 -12.27 -12.21 13.19
N ASP A 11 -12.84 -11.37 12.30
CA ASP A 11 -13.79 -11.81 11.28
C ASP A 11 -13.28 -11.39 9.90
N ALA A 12 -12.69 -12.35 9.18
CA ALA A 12 -12.16 -12.13 7.85
C ALA A 12 -13.26 -11.87 6.79
N ASN A 13 -14.48 -12.36 7.01
CA ASN A 13 -15.60 -12.15 6.06
C ASN A 13 -16.18 -10.75 6.19
N MET A 14 -16.17 -10.20 7.40
CA MET A 14 -16.66 -8.84 7.67
C MET A 14 -15.57 -7.78 7.69
N ALA A 15 -14.29 -8.16 7.53
CA ALA A 15 -13.14 -7.27 7.68
C ALA A 15 -13.13 -6.51 9.03
N LYS A 16 -13.50 -7.20 10.12
CA LYS A 16 -13.61 -6.60 11.46
C LYS A 16 -12.54 -7.10 12.41
N GLY A 17 -12.09 -6.19 13.28
CA GLY A 17 -11.07 -6.47 14.29
C GLY A 17 -9.77 -6.93 13.63
N CYS A 18 -9.32 -6.21 12.59
CA CYS A 18 -8.09 -6.52 11.91
C CYS A 18 -6.90 -5.88 12.61
N THR A 19 -5.80 -6.61 12.71
CA THR A 19 -4.55 -6.17 13.33
C THR A 19 -3.36 -6.60 12.50
N ALA A 20 -2.25 -5.86 12.61
CA ALA A 20 -0.95 -6.24 12.06
C ALA A 20 0.16 -5.92 13.06
N GLY A 21 1.22 -6.73 13.06
CA GLY A 21 2.33 -6.61 14.02
C GLY A 21 2.37 -7.77 15.01
N ASN A 22 2.92 -7.52 16.19
CA ASN A 22 3.12 -8.52 17.24
C ASN A 22 2.07 -8.34 18.36
N VAL A 23 0.93 -9.01 18.21
CA VAL A 23 -0.17 -8.95 19.18
C VAL A 23 0.25 -9.49 20.54
N ASP A 24 1.03 -10.58 20.57
CA ASP A 24 1.49 -11.22 21.82
C ASP A 24 2.39 -10.31 22.66
N ALA A 25 3.18 -9.45 22.01
CA ALA A 25 4.03 -8.47 22.68
C ALA A 25 3.30 -7.14 22.98
N GLY A 26 2.03 -7.00 22.59
CA GLY A 26 1.29 -5.74 22.70
C GLY A 26 1.79 -4.64 21.78
N ASP A 27 2.59 -4.99 20.76
CA ASP A 27 3.14 -4.07 19.78
C ASP A 27 2.53 -4.38 18.42
N PHE A 28 1.31 -3.89 18.22
CA PHE A 28 0.51 -4.10 17.03
C PHE A 28 -0.28 -2.84 16.69
N TYR A 29 -0.82 -2.83 15.48
CA TYR A 29 -1.64 -1.75 14.96
C TYR A 29 -3.04 -2.27 14.69
N ASP A 30 -4.04 -1.45 15.00
CA ASP A 30 -5.39 -1.65 14.49
C ASP A 30 -5.38 -1.38 12.99
N VAL A 31 -5.95 -2.29 12.21
CA VAL A 31 -5.94 -2.22 10.76
C VAL A 31 -7.34 -1.97 10.24
N GLU A 32 -7.46 -0.92 9.45
CA GLU A 32 -8.66 -0.59 8.67
C GLU A 32 -8.42 -1.01 7.22
N LEU A 33 -9.26 -1.90 6.67
CA LEU A 33 -9.16 -2.30 5.26
C LEU A 33 -9.81 -1.24 4.37
N SER A 34 -9.11 -0.89 3.29
CA SER A 34 -9.61 0.05 2.29
C SER A 34 -10.35 -0.68 1.17
N PRO A 35 -11.21 0.00 0.40
CA PRO A 35 -11.80 -0.56 -0.81
C PRO A 35 -10.74 -1.05 -1.81
N ALA A 36 -11.16 -1.91 -2.74
CA ALA A 36 -10.30 -2.31 -3.84
C ALA A 36 -9.83 -1.09 -4.66
N CYS A 37 -8.71 -1.26 -5.37
CA CYS A 37 -7.99 -0.19 -6.07
C CYS A 37 -8.66 0.30 -7.37
N GLY A 38 -10.00 0.31 -7.42
CA GLY A 38 -10.81 0.82 -8.53
C GLY A 38 -11.28 2.24 -8.24
N ASP A 39 -12.43 2.63 -8.78
CA ASP A 39 -12.94 4.01 -8.69
C ASP A 39 -13.19 4.50 -7.25
N ALA A 40 -13.51 3.59 -6.32
CA ALA A 40 -13.68 3.89 -4.90
C ALA A 40 -12.39 3.69 -4.07
N GLY A 41 -11.27 3.43 -4.74
CA GLY A 41 -9.98 3.19 -4.10
C GLY A 41 -9.44 4.43 -3.40
N LEU A 42 -8.63 4.20 -2.37
CA LEU A 42 -7.88 5.26 -1.72
C LEU A 42 -6.50 5.34 -2.36
N PHE A 43 -6.15 6.48 -2.94
CA PHE A 43 -4.88 6.65 -3.67
C PHE A 43 -3.96 7.63 -2.96
N ALA A 44 -2.66 7.46 -3.18
CA ALA A 44 -1.64 8.33 -2.66
C ALA A 44 -0.43 8.40 -3.59
N GLY A 45 0.39 9.40 -3.36
CA GLY A 45 1.68 9.57 -4.01
C GLY A 45 2.83 9.46 -3.02
N VAL A 46 3.95 8.83 -3.41
CA VAL A 46 5.17 8.87 -2.59
C VAL A 46 5.75 10.28 -2.60
N ALA A 47 5.69 10.97 -1.46
CA ALA A 47 6.09 12.37 -1.32
C ALA A 47 7.58 12.52 -0.96
N GLN A 48 8.12 11.55 -0.23
CA GLN A 48 9.47 11.59 0.31
C GLN A 48 10.53 11.65 -0.81
N ALA A 49 11.44 12.62 -0.73
CA ALA A 49 12.42 12.90 -1.79
C ALA A 49 13.31 11.71 -2.17
N ASN A 50 13.64 10.86 -1.19
CA ASN A 50 14.48 9.68 -1.42
C ASN A 50 13.67 8.42 -1.78
N GLY A 51 12.36 8.56 -1.97
CA GLY A 51 11.44 7.42 -2.03
C GLY A 51 11.25 6.74 -0.67
N VAL A 52 10.53 5.61 -0.68
CA VAL A 52 10.18 4.84 0.52
C VAL A 52 10.31 3.35 0.27
N ASP A 53 10.73 2.59 1.28
CA ASP A 53 10.74 1.13 1.22
C ASP A 53 9.35 0.57 1.55
N ALA A 54 8.85 -0.33 0.70
CA ALA A 54 7.64 -1.10 0.93
C ALA A 54 8.01 -2.41 1.66
N LEU A 55 7.61 -2.52 2.92
CA LEU A 55 8.00 -3.61 3.82
C LEU A 55 7.00 -4.77 3.78
N ASP A 56 7.45 -6.00 4.01
CA ASP A 56 6.56 -7.18 4.07
C ASP A 56 5.75 -7.33 5.37
N ALA A 57 6.06 -6.54 6.39
CA ALA A 57 5.31 -6.47 7.64
C ALA A 57 5.40 -5.06 8.22
N VAL A 58 4.43 -4.71 9.08
CA VAL A 58 4.52 -3.46 9.84
C VAL A 58 5.70 -3.54 10.82
N PRO A 59 6.57 -2.51 10.89
CA PRO A 59 7.64 -2.46 11.87
C PRO A 59 7.09 -2.45 13.30
N THR A 60 7.46 -3.46 14.07
CA THR A 60 7.18 -3.60 15.51
C THR A 60 8.44 -4.10 16.23
N THR A 61 8.48 -3.98 17.55
CA THR A 61 9.58 -4.41 18.41
C THR A 61 9.84 -5.89 18.23
N GLY A 62 11.09 -6.22 17.88
CA GLY A 62 11.51 -7.58 17.59
C GLY A 62 11.07 -8.12 16.22
N SER A 63 10.33 -7.33 15.41
CA SER A 63 9.99 -7.72 14.05
C SER A 63 11.20 -7.69 13.12
N ARG A 64 11.18 -8.56 12.11
CA ARG A 64 12.14 -8.58 11.01
C ARG A 64 11.47 -8.09 9.73
N ALA A 65 10.82 -6.92 9.78
CA ALA A 65 10.25 -6.34 8.57
C ALA A 65 11.36 -6.13 7.53
N VAL A 66 11.18 -6.69 6.34
CA VAL A 66 12.17 -6.61 5.25
C VAL A 66 11.59 -5.82 4.10
N ALA A 67 12.39 -4.91 3.54
CA ALA A 67 12.05 -4.19 2.33
C ALA A 67 11.90 -5.16 1.14
N ARG A 68 10.74 -5.13 0.48
CA ARG A 68 10.41 -5.93 -0.71
C ARG A 68 10.73 -5.18 -1.99
N ALA A 69 10.49 -3.87 -1.95
CA ALA A 69 10.75 -2.95 -3.03
C ALA A 69 11.00 -1.55 -2.46
N ARG A 70 11.63 -0.70 -3.25
CA ARG A 70 11.72 0.73 -3.00
C ARG A 70 10.92 1.46 -4.05
N LEU A 71 9.97 2.27 -3.59
CA LEU A 71 9.12 3.12 -4.41
C LEU A 71 9.78 4.50 -4.52
N ALA A 72 9.96 5.01 -5.73
CA ALA A 72 10.55 6.33 -5.96
C ALA A 72 9.58 7.46 -5.58
N GLN A 73 10.12 8.66 -5.35
CA GLN A 73 9.31 9.88 -5.23
C GLN A 73 8.42 10.04 -6.47
N GLY A 74 7.18 10.45 -6.26
CA GLY A 74 6.20 10.62 -7.33
C GLY A 74 5.57 9.30 -7.80
N GLN A 75 5.82 8.16 -7.14
CA GLN A 75 5.15 6.91 -7.48
C GLN A 75 3.68 6.96 -7.02
N LEU A 76 2.75 6.69 -7.93
CA LEU A 76 1.35 6.47 -7.60
C LEU A 76 1.16 5.11 -6.92
N VAL A 77 0.39 5.09 -5.85
CA VAL A 77 0.01 3.88 -5.15
C VAL A 77 -1.47 3.89 -4.78
N CYS A 78 -2.05 2.70 -4.66
CA CYS A 78 -3.33 2.47 -4.02
C CYS A 78 -3.10 1.94 -2.59
N ILE A 79 -3.81 2.50 -1.62
CA ILE A 79 -3.85 2.07 -0.23
C ILE A 79 -4.92 0.98 -0.10
N GLN A 80 -4.52 -0.19 0.39
CA GLN A 80 -5.40 -1.32 0.64
C GLN A 80 -5.68 -1.55 2.13
N ALA A 81 -4.82 -1.03 3.01
CA ALA A 81 -5.06 -1.05 4.44
C ALA A 81 -4.33 0.10 5.15
N ILE A 82 -4.86 0.48 6.31
CA ILE A 82 -4.36 1.56 7.16
C ILE A 82 -4.05 0.98 8.53
N GLY A 83 -2.78 0.97 8.92
CA GLY A 83 -2.32 0.63 10.27
C GLY A 83 -2.34 1.88 11.15
N ARG A 84 -3.14 1.86 12.20
CA ARG A 84 -3.34 2.98 13.13
C ARG A 84 -2.81 2.65 14.52
N ALA A 85 -2.28 3.67 15.19
CA ALA A 85 -2.16 3.68 16.64
C ALA A 85 -3.12 4.74 17.18
N GLY A 86 -4.23 4.29 17.77
CA GLY A 86 -5.35 5.15 18.09
C GLY A 86 -6.01 5.72 16.82
N GLN A 87 -6.21 7.03 16.77
CA GLN A 87 -6.92 7.68 15.64
C GLN A 87 -6.00 7.99 14.45
N ASN A 88 -4.69 8.03 14.64
CA ASN A 88 -3.76 8.48 13.62
C ASN A 88 -3.23 7.32 12.77
N PRO A 89 -3.25 7.44 11.43
CA PRO A 89 -2.56 6.47 10.58
C PRO A 89 -1.05 6.60 10.78
N LEU A 90 -0.38 5.48 11.00
CA LEU A 90 1.08 5.41 11.09
C LEU A 90 1.70 4.66 9.92
N TYR A 91 0.97 3.69 9.37
CA TYR A 91 1.40 2.92 8.22
C TYR A 91 0.26 2.73 7.23
N TYR A 92 0.61 2.67 5.95
CA TYR A 92 -0.29 2.27 4.88
C TYR A 92 0.25 1.01 4.22
N TYR A 93 -0.60 0.00 4.03
CA TYR A 93 -0.29 -1.10 3.13
C TYR A 93 -0.70 -0.69 1.73
N VAL A 94 0.28 -0.59 0.84
CA VAL A 94 0.09 -0.05 -0.50
C VAL A 94 0.45 -1.06 -1.57
N ILE A 95 -0.11 -0.85 -2.76
CA ILE A 95 0.27 -1.49 -4.00
C ILE A 95 0.55 -0.39 -5.04
N ALA A 96 1.71 -0.45 -5.67
CA ALA A 96 2.03 0.36 -6.84
C ALA A 96 1.29 -0.21 -8.05
N ILE A 97 0.50 0.64 -8.70
CA ILE A 97 -0.36 0.27 -9.82
C ILE A 97 -0.09 1.20 -11.01
N PRO A 98 -0.30 0.74 -12.25
CA PRO A 98 -0.20 1.59 -13.43
C PRO A 98 -1.18 2.76 -13.35
N ALA A 99 -0.72 3.99 -13.52
CA ALA A 99 -1.58 5.17 -13.41
C ALA A 99 -2.68 5.20 -14.49
N ASP A 100 -2.40 4.66 -15.68
CA ASP A 100 -3.36 4.55 -16.78
C ASP A 100 -4.54 3.60 -16.51
N SER A 101 -4.39 2.69 -15.55
CA SER A 101 -5.42 1.74 -15.15
C SER A 101 -6.48 2.36 -14.22
N VAL A 102 -6.21 3.54 -13.66
CA VAL A 102 -7.14 4.25 -12.77
C VAL A 102 -7.98 5.22 -13.60
N ALA A 103 -9.29 5.00 -13.66
CA ALA A 103 -10.17 5.83 -14.49
C ALA A 103 -10.10 7.33 -14.13
N GLY A 104 -10.02 7.66 -12.83
CA GLY A 104 -9.86 9.02 -12.33
C GLY A 104 -8.54 9.69 -12.69
N CYS A 105 -7.51 8.94 -13.10
CA CYS A 105 -6.24 9.53 -13.50
C CYS A 105 -6.29 10.27 -14.84
N LYS A 106 -7.29 9.97 -15.68
CA LYS A 106 -7.39 10.61 -17.00
C LYS A 106 -7.62 12.11 -16.85
N ASN A 107 -6.63 12.90 -17.24
CA ASN A 107 -6.60 14.37 -17.13
C ASN A 107 -6.57 14.91 -15.69
N ASN A 108 -6.31 14.09 -14.67
CA ASN A 108 -6.16 14.58 -13.30
C ASN A 108 -4.69 15.03 -13.05
N PRO A 109 -4.45 16.29 -12.64
CA PRO A 109 -3.11 16.79 -12.33
C PRO A 109 -2.38 16.00 -11.25
N ALA A 110 -3.11 15.39 -10.31
CA ALA A 110 -2.54 14.50 -9.30
C ALA A 110 -1.79 13.33 -9.97
N CYS A 111 -2.33 12.77 -11.06
CA CYS A 111 -1.66 11.69 -11.78
C CYS A 111 -0.52 12.15 -12.69
N GLY A 112 -0.52 13.44 -13.07
CA GLY A 112 0.64 14.07 -13.69
C GLY A 112 1.82 14.20 -12.71
N THR A 113 1.51 14.52 -11.45
CA THR A 113 2.50 14.66 -10.37
C THR A 113 2.96 13.30 -9.85
N TYR A 114 2.00 12.41 -9.57
CA TYR A 114 2.19 11.07 -9.05
C TYR A 114 1.73 10.03 -10.07
N GLY A 115 2.65 9.26 -10.62
CA GLY A 115 2.33 8.29 -11.67
C GLY A 115 3.29 7.13 -11.68
N ASP A 116 3.49 6.52 -12.84
CA ASP A 116 4.43 5.42 -12.97
C ASP A 116 5.86 5.93 -12.78
N ARG A 117 6.61 5.28 -11.90
CA ARG A 117 8.04 5.55 -11.66
C ARG A 117 8.82 4.24 -11.66
N PRO A 118 10.15 4.30 -11.85
CA PRO A 118 10.99 3.13 -11.66
C PRO A 118 10.85 2.60 -10.23
N ILE A 119 10.59 1.30 -10.11
CA ILE A 119 10.54 0.60 -8.82
C ILE A 119 11.77 -0.28 -8.72
N GLN A 120 12.55 -0.09 -7.65
CA GLN A 120 13.68 -0.97 -7.35
C GLN A 120 13.16 -2.18 -6.57
N ARG A 121 13.22 -3.36 -7.17
CA ARG A 121 12.86 -4.60 -6.47
C ARG A 121 14.05 -5.13 -5.67
N LEU A 122 13.79 -5.53 -4.43
CA LEU A 122 14.78 -6.06 -3.49
C LEU A 122 14.63 -7.56 -3.26
N LYS A 123 13.48 -8.14 -3.63
CA LYS A 123 13.30 -9.60 -3.79
C LYS A 123 13.07 -9.96 -5.26
N SER A 124 13.45 -11.18 -5.61
CA SER A 124 13.26 -11.74 -6.95
C SER A 124 11.79 -11.69 -7.37
N ALA A 125 11.56 -11.23 -8.60
CA ALA A 125 10.26 -11.17 -9.23
C ALA A 125 10.00 -12.44 -10.05
N THR A 126 8.73 -12.79 -10.27
CA THR A 126 8.37 -13.97 -11.08
C THR A 126 8.59 -13.74 -12.58
N GLY A 127 8.70 -12.47 -12.99
CA GLY A 127 8.87 -12.05 -14.38
C GLY A 127 7.58 -11.56 -15.04
N GLU A 128 6.46 -11.57 -14.33
CA GLU A 128 5.17 -11.09 -14.81
C GLU A 128 4.99 -9.61 -14.43
N SER A 129 4.89 -8.74 -15.43
CA SER A 129 4.67 -7.31 -15.21
C SER A 129 3.38 -7.05 -14.43
N CYS A 130 3.39 -6.04 -13.56
CA CYS A 130 2.19 -5.62 -12.86
C CYS A 130 1.15 -5.10 -13.85
N HIS A 131 -0.06 -5.62 -13.80
CA HIS A 131 -1.15 -5.19 -14.69
C HIS A 131 -2.52 -5.40 -14.02
N ALA A 132 -3.52 -4.68 -14.53
CA ALA A 132 -4.90 -4.85 -14.10
C ALA A 132 -5.47 -6.17 -14.65
N ALA A 133 -5.98 -7.04 -13.77
CA ALA A 133 -6.72 -8.24 -14.15
C ALA A 133 -8.23 -7.97 -14.26
N ALA A 134 -8.73 -7.06 -13.42
CA ALA A 134 -10.10 -6.57 -13.39
C ALA A 134 -10.12 -5.18 -12.72
N PRO A 135 -11.22 -4.42 -12.78
CA PRO A 135 -11.31 -3.13 -12.10
C PRO A 135 -10.92 -3.24 -10.62
N GLY A 136 -9.88 -2.52 -10.23
CA GLY A 136 -9.32 -2.52 -8.87
C GLY A 136 -8.60 -3.79 -8.43
N GLN A 137 -8.37 -4.75 -9.33
CA GLN A 137 -7.62 -5.98 -9.07
C GLN A 137 -6.37 -6.01 -9.94
N TYR A 138 -5.22 -6.16 -9.28
CA TYR A 138 -3.91 -6.12 -9.91
C TYR A 138 -3.17 -7.42 -9.62
N VAL A 139 -2.53 -7.98 -10.65
CA VAL A 139 -1.80 -9.25 -10.61
C VAL A 139 -0.43 -9.11 -11.26
N GLY A 140 0.38 -10.16 -11.17
CA GLY A 140 1.80 -10.13 -11.50
C GLY A 140 2.65 -9.56 -10.37
N ASP A 141 3.84 -9.06 -10.71
CA ASP A 141 4.83 -8.57 -9.76
C ASP A 141 4.57 -7.13 -9.30
N CYS A 142 3.32 -6.78 -8.97
CA CYS A 142 3.01 -5.47 -8.41
C CYS A 142 3.76 -5.26 -7.10
N ALA A 143 4.51 -4.17 -7.02
CA ALA A 143 5.24 -3.85 -5.79
C ALA A 143 4.23 -3.45 -4.71
N GLN A 144 4.30 -4.12 -3.57
CA GLN A 144 3.38 -3.92 -2.47
C GLN A 144 4.09 -4.07 -1.13
N GLY A 145 3.57 -3.41 -0.11
CA GLY A 145 4.11 -3.47 1.23
C GLY A 145 3.63 -2.33 2.13
N TRP A 146 4.05 -2.39 3.39
CA TRP A 146 3.81 -1.34 4.37
C TRP A 146 4.80 -0.20 4.19
N VAL A 147 4.29 1.03 4.19
CA VAL A 147 5.07 2.27 4.14
C VAL A 147 4.61 3.20 5.26
N GLY A 148 5.53 4.04 5.76
CA GLY A 148 5.20 5.05 6.76
C GLY A 148 4.19 6.06 6.22
N ALA A 149 3.24 6.48 7.05
CA ALA A 149 2.18 7.41 6.65
C ALA A 149 2.73 8.80 6.26
N ASP A 150 3.84 9.21 6.86
CA ASP A 150 4.55 10.47 6.59
C ASP A 150 5.28 10.49 5.24
N ALA A 151 5.47 9.33 4.61
CA ALA A 151 6.09 9.21 3.30
C ALA A 151 5.11 9.43 2.14
N LEU A 152 3.80 9.50 2.41
CA LEU A 152 2.75 9.56 1.40
C LEU A 152 1.93 10.86 1.45
N ASP A 153 1.64 11.40 0.28
CA ASP A 153 0.58 12.39 0.08
C ASP A 153 -0.71 11.66 -0.30
N VAL A 154 -1.61 11.49 0.68
CA VAL A 154 -2.91 10.80 0.48
C VAL A 154 -3.91 11.73 -0.19
N PHE A 155 -4.58 11.25 -1.23
CA PHE A 155 -5.57 12.04 -1.96
C PHE A 155 -6.91 12.02 -1.23
N SER A 156 -7.08 12.92 -0.26
CA SER A 156 -8.22 12.93 0.68
C SER A 156 -9.59 13.15 0.02
N ASN A 157 -9.62 13.67 -1.22
CA ASN A 157 -10.84 13.89 -2.01
C ASN A 157 -10.97 12.91 -3.18
N GLY A 158 -10.21 11.83 -3.18
CA GLY A 158 -10.13 10.89 -4.30
C GLY A 158 -9.32 11.43 -5.47
N ILE A 159 -9.46 10.73 -6.60
CA ILE A 159 -8.78 10.97 -7.88
C ILE A 159 -9.79 11.03 -9.01
#